data_AF-A0AAU3R6C9-F1
#
_entry.id   AF-A0AAU3R6C9-F1
#
_cell.length_a   1.000
_cell.length_b   1.000
_cell.length_c   1.000
_cell.angle_alpha   90.00
_cell.angle_beta   90.00
_cell.angle_gamma   90.00
#
_symmetry.space_group_name_H-M   'P 1'
#
loop_
_entity.id
_entity.type
_entity.pdbx_description
1 polymer ?
#
loop_
_entity_poly.entity_id
_entity_poly.type
_entity_poly.pdbx_seq_one_letter_code
_entity_poly.pdbx_strand_id
1 'polypeptide(L)'
;MSETDNRMAPETLQAWVIDECKQLGLRVTDGADDFFEAGGTSLTAVKLIERAEREFGDDSLPADELFTTSRISDIVASIQRNGKHAGPVSD
;
A
#
# COMPACT_ATOMS: atom_id res chain seq x y z
N MET A 1 10.50 25.66 -9.28
CA MET A 1 9.24 25.01 -8.85
C MET A 1 9.68 23.62 -8.42
N SER A 2 9.76 23.38 -7.11
CA SER A 2 10.41 22.18 -6.59
C SER A 2 9.57 20.95 -6.92
N GLU A 3 10.09 20.08 -7.79
CA GLU A 3 9.69 18.68 -7.88
C GLU A 3 10.02 18.04 -6.53
N THR A 4 9.05 18.05 -5.61
CA THR A 4 9.16 17.32 -4.36
C THR A 4 9.18 15.85 -4.71
N ASP A 5 10.38 15.27 -4.75
CA ASP A 5 10.60 13.83 -4.72
C ASP A 5 10.00 13.29 -3.42
N ASN A 6 8.68 13.08 -3.39
CA ASN A 6 7.92 12.58 -2.24
C ASN A 6 8.16 11.08 -2.05
N ARG A 7 9.41 10.66 -1.99
CA ARG A 7 9.75 9.30 -1.57
C ARG A 7 9.63 9.28 -0.05
N MET A 8 8.52 8.77 0.47
CA MET A 8 8.48 8.39 1.88
C MET A 8 9.63 7.40 2.15
N ALA A 9 10.29 7.58 3.30
CA ALA A 9 11.20 6.58 3.81
C ALA A 9 10.44 5.26 4.05
N PRO A 10 11.06 4.09 3.86
CA PRO A 10 10.39 2.79 4.02
C PRO A 10 9.75 2.62 5.40
N GLU A 11 10.37 3.16 6.46
CA GLU A 11 9.82 3.20 7.81
C GLU A 11 8.52 4.00 7.93
N THR A 12 8.42 5.13 7.21
CA THR A 12 7.22 5.97 7.19
C THR A 12 6.11 5.34 6.38
N LEU A 13 6.45 4.73 5.24
CA LEU A 13 5.48 4.03 4.40
C LEU A 13 4.89 2.81 5.13
N GLN A 14 5.74 2.05 5.83
CA GLN A 14 5.27 0.93 6.66
C GLN A 14 4.32 1.40 7.77
N ALA A 15 4.67 2.49 8.48
CA ALA A 15 3.79 3.05 9.49
C ALA A 15 2.43 3.49 8.90
N TRP A 16 2.43 4.10 7.71
CA TRP A 16 1.21 4.47 6.99
C TRP A 16 0.36 3.26 6.64
N VAL A 17 0.94 2.19 6.07
CA VAL A 17 0.20 0.96 5.73
C VAL A 17 -0.41 0.31 6.96
N ILE A 18 0.34 0.24 8.07
CA ILE A 18 -0.14 -0.31 9.34
C ILE A 18 -1.31 0.52 9.88
N ASP A 19 -1.21 1.85 9.83
CA ASP A 19 -2.28 2.76 10.27
C ASP A 19 -3.54 2.58 9.43
N GLU A 20 -3.41 2.56 8.09
CA GLU A 20 -4.52 2.34 7.17
C GLU A 20 -5.21 0.99 7.38
N CYS A 21 -4.43 -0.06 7.60
CA CYS A 21 -4.97 -1.37 7.94
C CYS A 21 -5.74 -1.33 9.27
N LYS A 22 -5.24 -0.63 10.30
CA LYS A 22 -5.97 -0.46 11.57
C LYS A 22 -7.26 0.33 11.40
N GLN A 23 -7.26 1.40 10.60
CA GLN A 23 -8.46 2.18 10.28
C GLN A 23 -9.51 1.33 9.53
N LEU A 24 -9.06 0.35 8.74
CA LEU A 24 -9.90 -0.64 8.08
C LEU A 24 -10.40 -1.75 9.01
N GLY A 25 -9.96 -1.77 10.28
CA GLY A 25 -10.36 -2.74 11.28
C GLY A 25 -9.47 -3.99 11.36
N LEU A 26 -8.32 -3.99 10.68
CA LEU A 26 -7.35 -5.09 10.76
C LEU A 26 -6.48 -4.99 12.01
N ARG A 27 -6.07 -6.15 12.53
CA ARG A 27 -5.16 -6.25 13.68
C ARG A 27 -3.72 -6.50 13.26
N VAL A 28 -3.16 -5.57 12.50
CA VAL A 28 -1.74 -5.58 12.13
C VAL A 28 -0.90 -4.79 13.13
N THR A 29 0.27 -5.31 13.46
CA THR A 29 1.21 -4.75 14.42
C THR A 29 2.57 -4.46 13.82
N ASP A 30 3.03 -5.28 12.88
CA ASP A 30 4.33 -5.18 12.25
C ASP A 30 4.31 -5.58 10.77
N GLY A 31 5.46 -5.49 10.10
CA GLY A 31 5.60 -5.81 8.69
C GLY A 31 5.49 -7.30 8.36
N ALA A 32 5.71 -8.18 9.34
CA ALA A 32 5.60 -9.62 9.13
C ALA A 32 4.15 -10.13 9.25
N ASP A 33 3.23 -9.30 9.73
CA ASP A 33 1.80 -9.63 9.76
C ASP A 33 1.24 -9.78 8.34
N ASP A 34 0.37 -10.77 8.19
CA ASP A 34 -0.37 -11.06 6.97
C ASP A 34 -1.74 -10.35 6.99
N PHE A 35 -2.03 -9.57 5.95
CA PHE A 35 -3.26 -8.77 5.82
C PHE A 35 -4.52 -9.62 5.97
N PHE A 36 -4.59 -10.79 5.31
CA PHE A 36 -5.75 -11.67 5.43
C PHE A 36 -5.85 -12.35 6.80
N GLU A 37 -4.73 -12.73 7.42
CA GLU A 37 -4.73 -13.29 8.78
C GLU A 37 -5.15 -12.26 9.84
N ALA A 38 -4.81 -10.98 9.62
CA ALA A 38 -5.19 -9.87 10.48
C ALA A 38 -6.67 -9.46 10.37
N GLY A 39 -7.46 -10.13 9.52
CA GLY A 39 -8.89 -9.86 9.30
C GLY A 39 -9.21 -9.15 7.98
N GLY A 40 -8.24 -9.09 7.06
CA GLY A 40 -8.43 -8.54 5.73
C GLY A 40 -9.43 -9.33 4.91
N THR A 41 -10.21 -8.61 4.10
CA THR A 41 -11.18 -9.14 3.14
C THR A 41 -10.99 -8.44 1.80
N SER A 42 -11.65 -8.93 0.75
CA SER A 42 -11.62 -8.25 -0.56
C SER A 42 -12.08 -6.80 -0.48
N LEU A 43 -13.05 -6.48 0.39
CA LEU A 43 -13.53 -5.10 0.57
C LEU A 43 -12.48 -4.20 1.22
N THR A 44 -11.79 -4.69 2.26
CA THR A 44 -10.73 -3.89 2.90
C THR A 44 -9.50 -3.78 1.99
N ALA A 45 -9.21 -4.81 1.18
CA ALA A 45 -8.15 -4.77 0.17
C ALA A 45 -8.40 -3.66 -0.85
N VAL A 46 -9.60 -3.63 -1.45
CA VAL A 46 -10.00 -2.55 -2.39
C VAL A 46 -9.85 -1.18 -1.75
N LYS A 47 -10.34 -1.00 -0.51
CA LYS A 47 -10.20 0.27 0.20
C LYS A 47 -8.76 0.67 0.54
N LEU A 48 -7.87 -0.31 0.73
CA LEU A 48 -6.44 -0.04 0.94
C LEU A 48 -5.79 0.41 -0.37
N ILE A 49 -6.09 -0.28 -1.47
CA ILE A 49 -5.62 0.05 -2.82
C ILE A 49 -6.05 1.47 -3.20
N GLU A 50 -7.34 1.80 -3.10
CA GLU A 50 -7.84 3.15 -3.42
C GLU A 50 -7.13 4.25 -2.61
N ARG A 51 -6.79 3.97 -1.34
CA ARG A 51 -6.08 4.93 -0.50
C ARG A 51 -4.61 5.06 -0.86
N ALA A 52 -3.96 3.95 -1.18
CA ALA A 52 -2.59 3.94 -1.68
C ALA A 52 -2.52 4.71 -3.00
N GLU A 53 -3.48 4.50 -3.89
CA GLU A 53 -3.55 5.18 -5.19
C GLU A 53 -3.71 6.70 -5.06
N ARG A 54 -4.51 7.16 -4.10
CA ARG A 54 -4.66 8.59 -3.84
C ARG A 54 -3.41 9.25 -3.26
N GLU A 55 -2.63 8.54 -2.46
CA GLU A 55 -1.45 9.10 -1.76
C GLU A 55 -0.17 8.95 -2.58
N PHE A 56 -0.02 7.83 -3.29
CA PHE A 56 1.21 7.42 -3.98
C PHE A 56 1.07 7.35 -5.52
N GLY A 57 -0.15 7.50 -6.05
CA GLY A 57 -0.44 7.45 -7.48
C GLY A 57 -1.11 6.15 -7.92
N ASP A 58 -1.79 6.23 -9.07
CA ASP A 58 -2.46 5.12 -9.74
C ASP A 58 -1.53 3.90 -9.87
N ASP A 59 -2.08 2.69 -9.74
CA ASP A 59 -1.33 1.42 -9.80
C ASP A 59 -0.20 1.28 -8.75
N SER A 60 -0.15 2.13 -7.71
CA SER A 60 0.84 1.99 -6.64
C SER A 60 0.72 0.66 -5.87
N LEU A 61 -0.48 0.09 -5.79
CA LEU A 61 -0.73 -1.19 -5.15
C LEU A 61 -1.64 -2.07 -6.03
N PRO A 62 -1.09 -2.84 -6.97
CA PRO A 62 -1.88 -3.72 -7.81
C PRO A 62 -2.55 -4.81 -6.97
N ALA A 63 -3.84 -5.04 -7.21
CA ALA A 63 -4.61 -6.03 -6.48
C ALA A 63 -3.98 -7.43 -6.55
N ASP A 64 -3.44 -7.80 -7.71
CA ASP A 64 -2.78 -9.10 -7.92
C ASP A 64 -1.57 -9.31 -6.97
N GLU A 65 -0.75 -8.27 -6.75
CA GLU A 65 0.34 -8.33 -5.76
C GLU A 65 -0.21 -8.43 -4.34
N LEU A 66 -1.27 -7.68 -3.98
CA LEU A 66 -1.85 -7.81 -2.65
C LEU A 66 -2.41 -9.21 -2.37
N PHE A 67 -3.05 -9.84 -3.36
CA PHE A 67 -3.56 -11.21 -3.24
C PHE A 67 -2.47 -12.29 -3.28
N THR A 68 -1.35 -12.04 -3.96
CA THR A 68 -0.21 -12.97 -4.02
C THR A 68 0.71 -12.82 -2.81
N THR A 69 0.98 -11.58 -2.39
CA THR A 69 1.87 -11.19 -1.31
C THR A 69 1.13 -10.29 -0.33
N SER A 70 0.45 -10.93 0.62
CA SER A 70 -0.47 -10.25 1.53
C SER A 70 0.20 -9.75 2.81
N ARG A 71 1.51 -9.90 2.95
CA ARG A 71 2.26 -9.39 4.11
C ARG A 71 2.39 -7.88 4.03
N ILE A 72 2.37 -7.24 5.19
CA ILE A 72 2.51 -5.79 5.28
C ILE A 72 3.85 -5.31 4.69
N SER A 73 4.95 -6.02 4.94
CA SER A 73 6.26 -5.72 4.34
C SER A 73 6.25 -5.81 2.80
N ASP A 74 5.53 -6.79 2.23
CA ASP A 74 5.43 -6.95 0.77
C ASP A 74 4.54 -5.85 0.16
N ILE A 75 3.41 -5.52 0.82
CA ILE A 75 2.55 -4.40 0.43
C ILE A 75 3.34 -3.08 0.41
N VAL A 76 4.16 -2.84 1.43
CA VAL A 76 5.05 -1.67 1.51
C VAL A 76 6.06 -1.67 0.37
N ALA A 77 6.67 -2.81 0.05
CA ALA A 77 7.61 -2.94 -1.05
C ALA A 77 6.94 -2.69 -2.41
N SER A 78 5.72 -3.19 -2.62
CA SER A 78 4.91 -2.93 -3.82
C SER A 78 4.67 -1.43 -3.98
N ILE A 79 4.15 -0.76 -2.94
CA ILE A 79 3.89 0.69 -2.98
C ILE A 79 5.19 1.47 -3.22
N GLN A 80 6.29 1.06 -2.59
CA GLN A 80 7.58 1.73 -2.80
C GLN A 80 8.10 1.58 -4.24
N ARG A 81 7.86 0.42 -4.86
CA ARG A 81 8.27 0.10 -6.23
C ARG A 81 7.43 0.84 -7.27
N ASN A 82 6.12 0.93 -7.02
CA ASN A 82 5.14 1.41 -7.99
C ASN A 82 4.75 2.88 -7.78
N GLY A 83 4.82 3.40 -6.54
CA GLY A 83 4.42 4.75 -6.10
C GLY A 83 5.24 5.92 -6.63
N LYS A 84 5.93 5.74 -7.76
CA LYS A 84 6.63 6.76 -8.55
C LYS A 84 6.55 6.55 -10.06
N HIS A 85 5.81 5.55 -10.53
CA HIS A 85 5.53 5.35 -11.94
C HIS A 85 4.18 5.96 -12.37
N ALA A 86 3.79 7.11 -11.81
CA ALA A 86 2.76 7.95 -12.44
C ALA A 86 3.36 8.68 -13.66
N GLY A 87 3.89 7.93 -14.63
CA GLY A 87 3.95 8.38 -16.01
C GLY A 87 2.54 8.17 -16.61
N PRO A 88 2.08 9.07 -17.51
CA PRO A 88 0.71 9.02 -17.99
C PRO A 88 0.40 7.65 -18.62
N VAL A 89 -0.54 6.92 -18.02
CA VAL A 89 -1.13 5.73 -18.62
C VAL A 89 -1.71 6.14 -19.98
N SER A 90 -1.13 5.60 -21.04
CA SER A 90 -1.66 5.69 -22.41
C SER A 90 -1.94 4.27 -22.87
N ASP A 91 -3.21 3.86 -22.82
CA ASP A 91 -3.92 3.10 -23.86
C ASP A 91 -5.44 3.30 -23.67
#